data_AF-A0A5N9DTT4-F1
#
_entry.id   AF-A0A5N9DTT4-F1
#
_cell.length_a   1.000
_cell.length_b   1.000
_cell.length_c   1.000
_cell.angle_alpha   90.00
_cell.angle_beta   90.00
_cell.angle_gamma   90.00
#
_symmetry.space_group_name_H-M   'P 1'
#
loop_
_entity.id
_entity.type
_entity.pdbx_description
1 polymer ?
#
loop_
_entity_poly.entity_id
_entity_poly.type
_entity_poly.pdbx_seq_one_letter_code
_entity_poly.pdbx_strand_id
1 'polypeptide(L)'
;MVTEALNSQPDFEPQVIDFAQQPTHPERIGKHVPKHLCPRCQTKLIIGYDEPECSTCGYVDYEYEPRANNDNKSILSSATKFILRYIGEFENLSNTTANVKVIRVKNRVVYSVECPFCLNPMEQSSLSGKRAEIREQRYKCEKGHRVSLLPNKKHKGLGWK
;
A
#
# COMPACT_ATOMS: atom_id res chain seq x y z
N MET A 1 -9.60 -78.03 -40.36
CA MET A 1 -9.43 -78.63 -39.02
C MET A 1 -8.51 -77.74 -38.22
N VAL A 2 -9.00 -77.18 -37.09
CA VAL A 2 -8.25 -76.64 -35.92
C VAL A 2 -7.47 -75.32 -36.18
N THR A 3 -7.60 -74.18 -35.48
CA THR A 3 -8.36 -73.76 -34.28
C THR A 3 -8.37 -72.22 -34.22
N GLU A 4 -9.51 -71.67 -33.83
CA GLU A 4 -9.70 -70.27 -33.43
C GLU A 4 -9.10 -70.03 -32.03
N ALA A 5 -8.41 -68.91 -31.84
CA ALA A 5 -7.88 -68.48 -30.55
C ALA A 5 -8.97 -67.72 -29.77
N LEU A 6 -9.53 -68.38 -28.74
CA LEU A 6 -10.45 -67.77 -27.78
C LEU A 6 -9.68 -66.93 -26.76
N ASN A 7 -9.81 -65.61 -26.94
CA ASN A 7 -9.33 -64.53 -26.09
C ASN A 7 -10.04 -64.58 -24.72
N SER A 8 -9.31 -64.86 -23.64
CA SER A 8 -9.85 -64.87 -22.28
C SER A 8 -9.46 -63.57 -21.57
N GLN A 9 -10.42 -62.66 -21.40
CA GLN A 9 -10.28 -61.52 -20.49
C GLN A 9 -10.69 -61.95 -19.08
N PRO A 10 -9.93 -61.62 -18.02
CA PRO A 10 -10.42 -61.74 -16.66
C PRO A 10 -11.36 -60.57 -16.32
N ASP A 11 -12.53 -60.93 -15.79
CA ASP A 11 -13.54 -60.03 -15.20
C ASP A 11 -12.91 -59.09 -14.17
N PHE A 12 -12.93 -57.79 -14.46
CA PHE A 12 -12.68 -56.76 -13.45
C PHE A 12 -14.01 -56.40 -12.80
N GLU A 13 -14.29 -56.98 -11.63
CA GLU A 13 -15.31 -56.45 -10.73
C GLU A 13 -14.89 -55.04 -10.26
N PRO A 14 -15.72 -53.99 -10.46
CA PRO A 14 -15.43 -52.69 -9.88
C PRO A 14 -15.68 -52.74 -8.37
N GLN A 15 -14.61 -52.61 -7.58
CA GLN A 15 -14.73 -52.38 -6.15
C GLN A 15 -15.37 -51.01 -5.93
N VAL A 16 -16.61 -51.01 -5.44
CA VAL A 16 -17.31 -49.80 -4.99
C VAL A 16 -16.56 -49.28 -3.78
N ILE A 17 -15.79 -48.21 -3.96
CA ILE A 17 -15.13 -47.50 -2.86
C ILE A 17 -16.23 -46.68 -2.19
N ASP A 18 -16.69 -47.12 -1.03
CA ASP A 18 -17.59 -46.35 -0.19
C ASP A 18 -16.96 -44.99 0.10
N PHE A 19 -17.56 -43.93 -0.45
CA PHE A 19 -17.27 -42.56 -0.05
C PHE A 19 -17.72 -42.40 1.40
N ALA A 20 -16.81 -42.67 2.34
CA ALA A 20 -17.01 -42.38 3.74
C ALA A 20 -17.44 -40.92 3.89
N GLN A 21 -18.67 -40.72 4.35
CA GLN A 21 -19.22 -39.40 4.67
C GLN A 21 -18.25 -38.71 5.62
N GLN A 22 -17.70 -37.58 5.17
CA GLN A 22 -16.90 -36.71 6.03
C GLN A 22 -17.76 -36.31 7.24
N PRO A 23 -17.28 -36.49 8.48
CA PRO A 23 -18.02 -36.04 9.64
C PRO A 23 -18.17 -34.51 9.57
N THR A 24 -19.42 -34.05 9.61
CA THR A 24 -19.79 -32.65 9.78
C THR A 24 -19.21 -32.14 11.09
N HIS A 25 -18.10 -31.42 11.00
CA HIS A 25 -17.50 -30.81 12.18
C HIS A 25 -18.42 -29.69 12.68
N PRO A 26 -18.75 -29.66 13.99
CA PRO A 26 -19.72 -28.72 14.51
C PRO A 26 -19.20 -27.29 14.41
N GLU A 27 -20.07 -26.43 13.91
CA GLU A 27 -20.01 -24.98 13.97
C GLU A 27 -19.75 -24.54 15.42
N ARG A 28 -18.52 -24.11 15.71
CA ARG A 28 -18.13 -23.65 17.04
C ARG A 28 -18.13 -22.13 17.08
N ILE A 29 -19.25 -21.62 17.59
CA ILE A 29 -19.43 -20.48 18.51
C ILE A 29 -18.24 -19.50 18.56
N GLY A 30 -18.51 -18.29 18.05
CA GLY A 30 -17.60 -17.16 17.95
C GLY A 30 -16.85 -16.84 19.24
N LYS A 31 -15.58 -17.21 19.26
CA LYS A 31 -14.57 -16.54 20.08
C LYS A 31 -13.83 -15.61 19.12
N HIS A 32 -13.66 -14.34 19.46
CA HIS A 32 -12.87 -13.38 18.69
C HIS A 32 -11.40 -13.85 18.64
N VAL A 33 -11.08 -14.70 17.66
CA VAL A 33 -9.72 -15.11 17.36
C VAL A 33 -9.05 -13.93 16.64
N PRO A 34 -7.82 -13.55 17.02
CA PRO A 34 -7.08 -12.53 16.27
C PRO A 34 -6.99 -12.93 14.79
N LYS A 35 -7.30 -12.02 13.86
CA LYS A 35 -7.39 -12.23 12.38
C LYS A 35 -6.12 -12.78 11.68
N HIS A 36 -5.11 -13.20 12.43
CA HIS A 36 -3.86 -13.80 11.92
C HIS A 36 -3.64 -15.24 12.40
N LEU A 37 -4.57 -15.80 13.17
CA LEU A 37 -4.52 -17.18 13.66
C LEU A 37 -5.69 -17.98 13.10
N CYS A 38 -5.41 -19.23 12.71
CA CYS A 38 -6.40 -20.15 12.21
C CYS A 38 -7.38 -20.55 13.34
N PRO A 39 -8.71 -20.45 13.15
CA PRO A 39 -9.70 -20.84 14.17
C PRO A 39 -9.73 -22.36 14.41
N ARG A 40 -9.29 -23.17 13.44
CA ARG A 40 -9.28 -24.63 13.55
C ARG A 40 -8.10 -25.18 14.37
N CYS A 41 -6.88 -24.73 14.09
CA CYS A 41 -5.65 -25.29 14.68
C CYS A 41 -4.76 -24.26 15.39
N GLN A 42 -5.21 -23.00 15.50
CA GLN A 42 -4.48 -21.89 16.12
C GLN A 42 -3.10 -21.57 15.51
N THR A 43 -2.76 -22.18 14.38
CA THR A 43 -1.53 -21.88 13.63
C THR A 43 -1.66 -20.52 12.95
N LYS A 44 -0.53 -19.81 12.79
CA LYS A 44 -0.50 -18.54 12.08
C LYS A 44 -0.90 -18.71 10.62
N LEU A 45 -1.81 -17.86 10.15
CA LEU A 45 -2.20 -17.82 8.74
C LEU A 45 -1.09 -17.16 7.90
N ILE A 46 -0.82 -17.73 6.74
CA ILE A 46 0.12 -17.21 5.76
C ILE A 46 -0.70 -16.43 4.74
N ILE A 47 -0.41 -15.14 4.59
CA ILE A 47 -1.08 -14.29 3.59
C ILE A 47 -0.33 -14.41 2.28
N GLY A 48 -1.01 -14.93 1.25
CA GLY A 48 -0.51 -14.97 -0.13
C GLY A 48 -0.73 -13.64 -0.85
N TYR A 49 -1.28 -13.71 -2.07
CA TYR A 49 -1.62 -12.52 -2.85
C TYR A 49 -2.91 -11.85 -2.33
N ASP A 50 -3.97 -12.62 -2.11
CA ASP A 50 -5.30 -12.05 -1.81
C ASP A 50 -5.92 -12.62 -0.51
N GLU A 51 -5.57 -13.86 -0.14
CA GLU A 51 -6.25 -14.58 0.95
C GLU A 51 -5.27 -15.22 1.96
N PRO A 52 -5.61 -15.24 3.26
CA PRO A 52 -4.83 -15.92 4.28
C PRO A 52 -5.16 -17.42 4.35
N GLU A 53 -4.15 -18.26 4.16
CA GLU A 53 -4.26 -19.72 4.21
C GLU A 53 -3.49 -20.31 5.41
N CYS A 54 -4.07 -21.33 6.04
CA CYS A 54 -3.38 -22.13 7.04
C CYS A 54 -2.62 -23.30 6.41
N SER A 55 -1.29 -23.29 6.50
CA SER A 55 -0.43 -24.38 6.00
C SER A 55 -0.65 -25.73 6.68
N THR A 56 -1.24 -25.77 7.87
CA THR A 56 -1.37 -26.99 8.67
C THR A 56 -2.70 -27.72 8.43
N CYS A 57 -3.78 -27.00 8.17
CA CYS A 57 -5.12 -27.62 8.03
C CYS A 57 -5.91 -27.13 6.81
N GLY A 58 -5.29 -26.35 5.92
CA GLY A 58 -5.93 -25.83 4.70
C GLY A 58 -7.12 -24.90 4.94
N TYR A 59 -7.22 -24.31 6.13
CA TYR A 59 -8.28 -23.33 6.40
C TYR A 59 -7.96 -22.02 5.66
N VAL A 60 -8.96 -21.48 4.97
CA VAL A 60 -8.92 -20.20 4.27
C VAL A 60 -9.98 -19.28 4.88
N ASP A 61 -9.61 -18.02 5.16
CA ASP A 61 -10.54 -17.00 5.65
C ASP A 61 -11.05 -16.15 4.48
N TYR A 62 -12.22 -16.51 3.94
CA TYR A 62 -12.88 -15.76 2.85
C TYR A 62 -13.51 -14.44 3.31
N GLU A 63 -13.65 -14.22 4.63
CA GLU A 63 -14.12 -12.95 5.20
C GLU A 63 -12.94 -11.98 5.46
N TYR A 64 -11.73 -12.37 5.08
CA TYR A 64 -10.55 -11.54 5.20
C TYR A 64 -10.63 -10.36 4.23
N GLU A 65 -10.99 -9.20 4.76
CA GLU A 65 -10.69 -7.93 4.09
C GLU A 65 -9.24 -7.56 4.38
N PRO A 66 -8.35 -7.48 3.36
CA PRO A 66 -7.01 -6.94 3.56
C PRO A 66 -7.18 -5.56 4.16
N ARG A 67 -6.58 -5.35 5.34
CA ARG A 67 -6.56 -4.01 5.94
C ARG A 67 -5.95 -3.10 4.89
N ALA A 68 -6.75 -2.18 4.36
CA ALA A 68 -6.23 -1.07 3.57
C ALA A 68 -5.09 -0.50 4.41
N ASN A 69 -3.87 -0.69 3.93
CA ASN A 69 -2.70 -0.33 4.68
C ASN A 69 -2.68 1.20 4.66
N ASN A 70 -3.43 1.80 5.59
CA ASN A 70 -3.25 3.14 6.11
C ASN A 70 -1.97 3.17 6.96
N ASP A 71 -1.01 2.30 6.63
CA ASP A 71 0.40 2.63 6.56
C ASP A 71 0.54 4.00 5.88
N ASN A 72 0.34 5.00 6.73
CA ASN A 72 0.90 6.32 6.65
C ASN A 72 2.42 6.16 6.60
N LYS A 73 2.94 5.55 5.51
CA LYS A 73 4.34 5.59 5.15
C LYS A 73 4.59 7.02 4.73
N SER A 74 4.77 7.85 5.75
CA SER A 74 5.24 9.20 5.61
C SER A 74 6.59 9.10 4.91
N ILE A 75 6.67 9.63 3.69
CA ILE A 75 7.65 10.65 3.33
C ILE A 75 9.13 10.18 3.25
N LEU A 76 9.48 8.91 3.48
CA LEU A 76 10.90 8.54 3.67
C LEU A 76 11.49 7.42 2.81
N SER A 77 10.77 6.74 1.90
CA SER A 77 11.26 5.41 1.46
C SER A 77 11.71 5.19 0.00
N SER A 78 11.66 6.11 -0.99
CA SER A 78 12.12 5.69 -2.34
C SER A 78 12.80 6.69 -3.28
N ALA A 79 12.75 8.00 -3.08
CA ALA A 79 13.55 8.90 -3.91
C ALA A 79 13.68 10.24 -3.21
N THR A 80 14.81 10.90 -3.35
CA THR A 80 15.03 12.29 -2.90
C THR A 80 14.08 13.30 -3.56
N LYS A 81 13.11 12.87 -4.39
CA LYS A 81 12.12 13.68 -5.09
C LYS A 81 10.70 13.42 -4.54
N PHE A 82 9.99 14.50 -4.26
CA PHE A 82 8.66 14.60 -3.69
C PHE A 82 7.76 15.35 -4.67
N ILE A 83 6.51 14.91 -4.78
CA ILE A 83 5.46 15.63 -5.49
C ILE A 83 4.50 16.15 -4.44
N LEU A 84 4.47 17.47 -4.25
CA LEU A 84 3.64 18.12 -3.24
C LEU A 84 2.33 18.61 -3.86
N ARG A 85 1.22 18.40 -3.16
CA ARG A 85 -0.09 18.92 -3.53
C ARG A 85 -0.29 20.33 -2.96
N TYR A 86 -1.13 21.10 -3.64
CA TYR A 86 -1.51 22.44 -3.21
C TYR A 86 -2.43 22.38 -1.98
N ILE A 87 -2.19 23.23 -0.98
CA ILE A 87 -2.94 23.32 0.30
C ILE A 87 -3.38 24.77 0.59
N GLY A 88 -3.27 25.67 -0.39
CA GLY A 88 -3.75 27.04 -0.23
C GLY A 88 -5.27 27.16 -0.43
N GLU A 89 -5.74 28.40 -0.49
CA GLU A 89 -7.17 28.73 -0.52
C GLU A 89 -7.77 28.64 -1.94
N PHE A 90 -6.96 28.84 -2.97
CA PHE A 90 -7.42 28.81 -4.37
C PHE A 90 -7.69 27.40 -4.92
N GLU A 91 -8.95 27.05 -5.14
CA GLU A 91 -9.35 25.75 -5.71
C GLU A 91 -8.80 25.50 -7.12
N ASN A 92 -8.59 26.57 -7.91
CA ASN A 92 -8.02 26.49 -9.26
C ASN A 92 -6.62 25.86 -9.29
N LEU A 93 -5.90 25.89 -8.16
CA LEU A 93 -4.55 25.34 -8.03
C LEU A 93 -4.53 23.94 -7.37
N SER A 94 -5.69 23.41 -6.98
CA SER A 94 -5.80 22.11 -6.28
C SER A 94 -5.16 20.94 -7.04
N ASN A 95 -5.30 20.94 -8.37
CA ASN A 95 -4.72 19.92 -9.26
C ASN A 95 -3.26 20.19 -9.61
N THR A 96 -2.73 21.35 -9.24
CA THR A 96 -1.34 21.71 -9.53
C THR A 96 -0.42 21.08 -8.49
N THR A 97 0.67 20.48 -8.95
CA THR A 97 1.64 19.83 -8.08
C THR A 97 3.01 20.49 -8.23
N ALA A 98 3.76 20.56 -7.12
CA ALA A 98 5.11 21.10 -7.10
C ALA A 98 6.11 19.96 -6.91
N ASN A 99 7.11 19.89 -7.78
CA ASN A 99 8.22 18.96 -7.62
C ASN A 99 9.23 19.55 -6.62
N VAL A 100 9.52 18.78 -5.57
CA VAL A 100 10.49 19.16 -4.54
C VAL A 100 11.53 18.08 -4.42
N LYS A 101 12.81 18.44 -4.43
CA LYS A 101 13.91 17.51 -4.18
C LYS A 101 14.59 17.85 -2.87
N VAL A 102 14.96 16.86 -2.08
CA VAL A 102 15.78 17.06 -0.89
C VAL A 102 17.24 16.94 -1.31
N ILE A 103 17.98 18.03 -1.14
CA ILE A 103 19.40 18.13 -1.46
C ILE A 103 20.21 18.39 -0.19
N ARG A 104 21.42 17.85 -0.13
CA ARG A 104 22.36 18.14 0.95
C ARG A 104 23.31 19.23 0.50
N VAL A 105 23.31 20.35 1.22
CA VAL A 105 24.20 21.50 0.96
C VAL A 105 25.12 21.62 2.17
N LYS A 106 26.41 21.29 2.00
CA LYS A 106 27.38 21.21 3.12
C LYS A 106 26.87 20.25 4.21
N ASN A 107 26.68 20.75 5.44
CA ASN A 107 26.19 19.94 6.57
C ASN A 107 24.68 20.09 6.83
N ARG A 108 23.92 20.71 5.92
CA ARG A 108 22.46 20.91 6.06
C ARG A 108 21.69 20.22 4.95
N VAL A 109 20.48 19.79 5.29
CA VAL A 109 19.49 19.24 4.35
C VAL A 109 18.53 20.37 3.98
N VAL A 110 18.37 20.63 2.68
CA VAL A 110 17.56 21.74 2.14
C VAL A 110 16.64 21.20 1.06
N TYR A 111 15.47 21.83 0.89
CA TYR A 111 14.57 21.53 -0.21
C TYR A 111 14.93 22.38 -1.43
N SER A 112 15.05 21.74 -2.59
CA SER A 112 15.14 22.33 -3.91
C SER A 112 13.76 22.24 -4.56
N VAL A 113 13.13 23.37 -4.84
CA VAL A 113 11.77 23.41 -5.40
C VAL A 113 11.82 23.80 -6.87
N GLU A 114 11.08 23.07 -7.71
CA GLU A 114 10.81 23.46 -9.09
C GLU A 114 9.49 24.23 -9.15
N CYS A 115 9.47 25.33 -9.91
CA CYS A 115 8.31 26.17 -10.12
C CYS A 115 7.17 25.37 -10.77
N PRO A 116 5.96 25.29 -10.17
CA PRO A 116 4.85 24.52 -10.75
C PRO A 116 4.34 25.13 -12.07
N PHE A 117 4.58 26.42 -12.31
CA PHE A 117 4.11 27.14 -13.51
C PHE A 117 5.14 27.20 -14.63
N CYS A 118 6.42 27.13 -14.28
CA CYS A 118 7.51 27.49 -15.17
C CYS A 118 8.64 26.46 -15.19
N LEU A 119 8.55 25.42 -14.38
CA LEU A 119 9.46 24.27 -14.28
C LEU A 119 10.93 24.60 -13.99
N ASN A 120 11.26 25.89 -13.85
CA ASN A 120 12.58 26.37 -13.46
C ASN A 120 12.82 26.15 -11.96
N PRO A 121 14.08 25.95 -11.55
CA PRO A 121 14.44 25.91 -10.14
C PRO A 121 14.08 27.24 -9.47
N MET A 122 13.66 27.15 -8.21
CA MET A 122 13.32 28.32 -7.40
C MET A 122 14.36 28.53 -6.30
N GLU A 123 14.65 29.80 -6.03
CA GLU A 123 15.57 30.19 -4.96
C GLU A 123 14.82 30.46 -3.66
N GLN A 124 15.43 30.11 -2.54
CA GLN A 124 14.85 30.35 -1.22
C GLN A 124 14.90 31.86 -0.90
N SER A 125 13.73 32.48 -0.74
CA SER A 125 13.62 33.88 -0.34
C SER A 125 13.58 33.99 1.18
N SER A 126 14.49 34.77 1.77
CA SER A 126 14.41 35.14 3.20
C SER A 126 13.21 36.06 3.46
N LEU A 127 12.56 35.86 4.61
CA LEU A 127 11.37 36.62 4.99
C LEU A 127 11.72 38.08 5.30
N SER A 128 11.16 39.00 4.53
CA SER A 128 11.15 40.43 4.85
C SER A 128 9.96 40.73 5.77
N GLY A 129 10.22 40.94 7.06
CA GLY A 129 9.42 41.82 7.93
C GLY A 129 8.09 41.33 8.56
N LYS A 130 7.50 40.20 8.15
CA LYS A 130 6.26 39.65 8.80
C LYS A 130 6.54 38.38 9.60
N ARG A 131 5.83 38.19 10.73
CA ARG A 131 5.93 37.01 11.62
C ARG A 131 5.83 35.74 10.77
N ALA A 132 6.89 34.93 10.79
CA ALA A 132 6.92 33.64 10.14
C ALA A 132 5.89 32.71 10.80
N GLU A 133 5.10 31.99 10.01
CA GLU A 133 4.57 30.73 10.53
C GLU A 133 5.79 29.81 10.73
N ILE A 134 5.93 29.25 11.94
CA ILE A 134 7.19 28.72 12.53
C ILE A 134 7.94 27.67 11.64
N ARG A 135 7.34 27.19 10.56
CA ARG A 135 7.90 26.19 9.64
C ARG A 135 7.66 26.50 8.15
N GLU A 136 7.33 27.73 7.79
CA GLU A 136 7.14 28.13 6.39
C GLU A 136 8.47 28.40 5.68
N GLN A 137 8.68 27.76 4.53
CA GLN A 137 9.83 28.02 3.66
C GLN A 137 9.36 28.60 2.35
N ARG A 138 9.85 29.79 1.98
CA ARG A 138 9.40 30.51 0.79
C ARG A 138 10.44 30.46 -0.32
N TYR A 139 9.95 30.27 -1.54
CA TYR A 139 10.73 30.16 -2.76
C TYR A 139 10.21 31.16 -3.79
N LYS A 140 11.13 31.77 -4.55
CA LYS A 140 10.83 32.69 -5.64
C LYS A 140 11.52 32.22 -6.92
N CYS A 141 10.81 32.27 -8.03
CA CYS A 141 11.38 32.07 -9.36
C CYS A 141 11.80 33.42 -9.97
N GLU A 142 12.72 33.39 -10.95
CA GLU A 142 13.14 34.55 -11.75
C GLU A 142 11.95 35.30 -12.40
N LYS A 143 10.93 34.56 -12.86
CA LYS A 143 9.70 35.13 -13.44
C LYS A 143 8.76 35.80 -12.42
N GLY A 144 9.06 35.72 -11.12
CA GLY A 144 8.27 36.35 -10.06
C GLY A 144 7.23 35.44 -9.39
N HIS A 145 7.08 34.18 -9.80
CA HIS A 145 6.24 33.21 -9.09
C HIS A 145 6.77 32.93 -7.69
N ARG A 146 5.87 32.75 -6.72
CA ARG A 146 6.19 32.48 -5.31
C ARG A 146 5.53 31.19 -4.89
N VAL A 147 6.24 30.39 -4.11
CA VAL A 147 5.76 29.12 -3.55
C VAL A 147 6.20 29.04 -2.10
N SER A 148 5.30 28.65 -1.21
CA SER A 148 5.59 28.48 0.21
C SER A 148 5.34 27.03 0.61
N LEU A 149 6.38 26.36 1.12
CA LEU A 149 6.27 25.03 1.68
C LEU A 149 5.86 25.11 3.14
N LEU A 150 4.81 24.37 3.50
CA LEU A 150 4.24 24.34 4.84
C LEU A 150 3.92 22.91 5.26
N PRO A 151 4.07 22.59 6.56
CA PRO A 151 3.52 21.36 7.10
C PRO A 151 1.99 21.42 6.97
N ASN A 152 1.43 20.39 6.35
CA ASN A 152 0.00 20.22 6.25
C ASN A 152 -0.57 19.84 7.63
N LYS A 153 -1.58 20.58 8.10
CA LYS A 153 -2.25 20.32 9.39
C LYS A 153 -3.25 19.16 9.29
N LYS A 154 -3.86 18.96 8.12
CA LYS A 154 -4.88 17.93 7.86
C LYS A 154 -4.27 16.56 7.58
N HIS A 155 -3.25 16.54 6.72
CA HIS A 155 -2.47 15.34 6.42
C HIS A 155 -1.11 15.48 7.11
N LYS A 156 -0.61 14.46 7.83
CA LYS A 156 0.72 14.49 8.47
C LYS A 156 1.85 14.48 7.42
N GLY A 157 2.03 15.59 6.70
CA GLY A 157 3.00 15.71 5.62
C GLY A 157 3.29 17.15 5.20
N LEU A 158 4.00 17.31 4.09
CA LEU A 158 4.38 18.61 3.53
C LEU A 158 3.46 18.95 2.34
N GLY A 159 3.16 20.22 2.13
CA GLY A 159 2.63 20.67 0.86
C GLY A 159 2.96 22.12 0.57
N TRP A 160 2.38 22.65 -0.51
CA TRP A 160 2.73 23.97 -1.02
C TRP A 160 1.51 24.88 -1.13
N LYS A 161 1.74 26.18 -1.00
CA LYS A 161 0.76 27.25 -1.27
C LYS A 161 1.40 28.40 -2.04
#